data_AF-A0A9W6UM46-F1
#
_entry.id   AF-A0A9W6UM46-F1
#
_cell.length_a   1.000
_cell.length_b   1.000
_cell.length_c   1.000
_cell.angle_alpha   90.00
_cell.angle_beta   90.00
_cell.angle_gamma   90.00
#
_symmetry.space_group_name_H-M   'P 1'
#
loop_
_entity.id
_entity.type
_entity.pdbx_description
1 polymer ?
#
loop_
_entity_poly.entity_id
_entity_poly.type
_entity_poly.pdbx_seq_one_letter_code
_entity_poly.pdbx_strand_id
1 'polypeptide(L)'
;MNERTRPRRSAAALLVAAVTTGSALLLTACDPEGEDTGSTAASAPATAPTSAATTAAPAKGGKLNRTAGTKLTVSTGTSTVLMDGRAVDFGTVVRDLAWSPDGKHAAFVDGNGNLETSDPDGSHKTVVAKAPSGTTWSHPTWQVFDADEPHGAGTYLLFTADDKKNLRLMSVEAKAGAAPEALQVGDSEGAQIPETGNQWPYSNGLSGMTVYANKDDGQVYFHDVVSRTNGGAVAEGSQPALADEGALVFVRSAKGHSHVFASPADENADQQIDLTPDATVDYTEPAISHDGRTVAFRGPDGIYTVPFTGGKPEKVTDTVGLPAYR
;
A
#
# COMPACT_ATOMS: atom_id res chain seq x y z
N MET A 1 12.16 13.77 -48.21
CA MET A 1 11.11 14.11 -47.23
C MET A 1 10.78 12.88 -46.42
N ASN A 2 11.14 12.88 -45.13
CA ASN A 2 10.30 12.48 -44.00
C ASN A 2 11.18 12.50 -42.74
N GLU A 3 11.31 13.68 -42.15
CA GLU A 3 11.82 13.87 -40.80
C GLU A 3 10.80 13.32 -39.81
N ARG A 4 11.21 12.37 -38.96
CA ARG A 4 10.44 12.00 -37.76
C ARG A 4 11.03 12.75 -36.58
N THR A 5 10.29 13.76 -36.15
CA THR A 5 10.48 14.54 -34.94
C THR A 5 10.49 13.63 -33.72
N ARG A 6 11.61 13.56 -33.00
CA ARG A 6 11.68 13.00 -31.63
C ARG A 6 11.35 14.11 -30.64
N PRO A 7 10.42 13.93 -29.69
CA PRO A 7 10.29 14.88 -28.59
C PRO A 7 11.46 14.67 -27.62
N ARG A 8 12.18 15.75 -27.31
CA ARG A 8 13.16 15.80 -26.23
C ARG A 8 12.39 15.83 -24.90
N ARG A 9 12.58 14.83 -24.04
CA ARG A 9 12.16 14.91 -22.64
C ARG A 9 13.16 15.83 -21.92
N SER A 10 12.68 16.97 -21.44
CA SER A 10 13.45 17.90 -20.61
C SER A 10 13.42 17.37 -19.17
N ALA A 11 14.59 17.04 -18.62
CA ALA A 11 14.75 16.79 -17.19
C ALA A 11 14.77 18.14 -16.46
N ALA A 12 13.87 18.32 -15.49
CA ALA A 12 13.88 19.47 -14.60
C ALA A 12 14.41 19.02 -13.23
N ALA A 13 15.48 19.65 -12.77
CA ALA A 13 16.08 19.44 -11.45
C ALA A 13 15.28 20.22 -10.40
N LEU A 14 14.80 19.54 -9.36
CA LEU A 14 14.08 20.14 -8.23
C LEU A 14 15.08 20.60 -7.15
N LEU A 15 14.98 21.87 -6.77
CA LEU A 15 15.71 22.51 -5.66
C LEU A 15 14.70 22.74 -4.52
N VAL A 16 14.87 22.05 -3.39
CA VAL A 16 14.00 22.19 -2.20
C VAL A 16 14.65 23.11 -1.18
N ALA A 17 13.92 24.14 -0.73
CA ALA A 17 14.29 25.03 0.37
C ALA A 17 13.45 24.71 1.61
N ALA A 18 14.11 24.46 2.74
CA ALA A 18 13.48 24.13 4.02
C ALA A 18 12.98 25.39 4.75
N VAL A 19 11.71 25.40 5.18
CA VAL A 19 11.15 26.42 6.09
C VAL A 19 10.66 25.74 7.36
N THR A 20 11.25 26.10 8.49
CA THR A 20 10.85 25.64 9.82
C THR A 20 9.76 26.57 10.39
N THR A 21 8.64 26.00 10.83
CA THR A 21 7.64 26.74 11.62
C THR A 21 7.38 26.04 12.95
N GLY A 22 7.58 26.78 14.03
CA GLY A 22 7.33 26.34 15.40
C GLY A 22 5.86 26.50 15.78
N SER A 23 5.32 25.50 16.48
CA SER A 23 3.97 25.51 17.06
C SER A 23 4.03 25.79 18.56
N ALA A 24 3.08 26.57 19.06
CA ALA A 24 2.82 26.76 20.49
C ALA A 24 1.42 26.20 20.85
N LEU A 25 1.39 25.34 21.87
CA LEU A 25 0.19 24.78 22.50
C LEU A 25 -0.56 25.83 23.34
N LEU A 26 -1.89 25.71 23.39
CA LEU A 26 -2.71 26.12 24.53
C LEU A 26 -3.83 25.09 24.78
N LEU A 27 -3.82 24.50 25.98
CA LEU A 27 -4.87 23.70 26.60
C LEU A 27 -5.96 24.63 27.16
N THR A 28 -7.23 24.22 27.11
CA THR A 28 -8.21 24.50 28.18
C THR A 28 -9.34 23.47 28.16
N ALA A 29 -9.75 23.10 29.38
CA ALA A 29 -10.79 22.13 29.73
C ALA A 29 -12.19 22.78 29.75
N CYS A 30 -13.24 21.94 29.78
CA CYS A 30 -14.26 21.89 30.85
C CYS A 30 -15.48 21.03 30.41
N ASP A 31 -15.85 20.11 31.29
CA ASP A 31 -17.13 19.40 31.41
C ASP A 31 -18.18 20.33 32.09
N PRO A 32 -19.51 20.11 31.98
CA PRO A 32 -20.17 19.23 32.96
C PRO A 32 -21.49 18.50 32.55
N GLU A 33 -21.71 17.38 33.26
CA GLU A 33 -22.92 16.70 33.81
C GLU A 33 -24.37 17.08 33.42
N GLY A 34 -25.22 16.03 33.32
CA GLY A 34 -26.69 16.10 33.40
C GLY A 34 -27.36 14.72 33.56
N GLU A 35 -28.26 14.60 34.55
CA GLU A 35 -28.77 13.38 35.21
C GLU A 35 -29.96 12.62 34.55
N ASP A 36 -30.06 11.33 34.92
CA ASP A 36 -31.19 10.41 35.18
C ASP A 36 -32.62 10.61 34.62
N THR A 37 -33.24 9.51 34.18
CA THR A 37 -34.55 9.00 34.68
C THR A 37 -34.80 7.55 34.20
N GLY A 38 -35.42 6.74 35.06
CA GLY A 38 -35.45 5.28 34.94
C GLY A 38 -36.78 4.59 34.56
N SER A 39 -36.69 3.25 34.64
CA SER A 39 -37.74 2.25 34.94
C SER A 39 -38.77 1.83 33.89
N THR A 40 -38.73 0.57 33.43
CA THR A 40 -39.58 -0.55 33.95
C THR A 40 -39.52 -1.76 33.01
N ALA A 41 -39.50 -2.95 33.61
CA ALA A 41 -39.59 -4.25 32.96
C ALA A 41 -41.04 -4.75 32.89
N ALA A 42 -41.38 -5.54 31.87
CA ALA A 42 -42.50 -6.49 31.91
C ALA A 42 -42.25 -7.65 30.93
N SER A 43 -42.59 -8.87 31.36
CA SER A 43 -42.35 -10.14 30.66
C SER A 43 -43.65 -10.83 30.23
N ALA A 44 -43.55 -11.58 29.11
CA ALA A 44 -44.26 -12.83 28.75
C ALA A 44 -45.75 -12.74 28.33
N PRO A 45 -46.31 -13.66 27.48
CA PRO A 45 -45.95 -15.10 27.38
C PRO A 45 -45.89 -15.73 25.96
N ALA A 46 -45.57 -17.03 25.96
CA ALA A 46 -45.34 -17.92 24.81
C ALA A 46 -46.62 -18.52 24.21
N THR A 47 -46.58 -18.83 22.91
CA THR A 47 -47.42 -19.86 22.25
C THR A 47 -46.63 -20.53 21.12
N ALA A 48 -46.76 -21.85 20.97
CA ALA A 48 -46.05 -22.68 19.99
C ALA A 48 -46.94 -23.04 18.76
N PRO A 49 -46.46 -23.87 17.81
CA PRO A 49 -46.05 -23.50 16.47
C PRO A 49 -47.12 -23.73 15.39
N THR A 50 -47.02 -23.06 14.25
CA THR A 50 -47.80 -23.40 13.06
C THR A 50 -46.93 -23.26 11.82
N SER A 51 -46.72 -24.39 11.14
CA SER A 51 -46.03 -24.49 9.87
C SER A 51 -46.81 -23.72 8.79
N ALA A 52 -46.24 -22.63 8.31
CA ALA A 52 -46.63 -21.99 7.06
C ALA A 52 -45.37 -21.80 6.23
N ALA A 53 -45.39 -22.34 5.02
CA ALA A 53 -44.33 -22.20 4.03
C ALA A 53 -44.19 -20.72 3.66
N THR A 54 -43.08 -20.11 4.05
CA THR A 54 -42.71 -18.76 3.65
C THR A 54 -41.54 -18.86 2.69
N THR A 55 -41.78 -18.43 1.46
CA THR A 55 -40.78 -18.04 0.47
C THR A 55 -39.60 -17.34 1.15
N ALA A 56 -38.41 -17.90 1.00
CA ALA A 56 -37.19 -17.36 1.62
C ALA A 56 -36.97 -15.93 1.14
N ALA A 57 -37.16 -14.96 2.04
CA ALA A 57 -36.58 -13.64 1.91
C ALA A 57 -35.05 -13.77 1.91
N PRO A 58 -34.30 -12.97 1.13
CA PRO A 58 -32.85 -13.03 1.15
C PRO A 58 -32.36 -12.70 2.56
N ALA A 59 -31.52 -13.56 3.12
CA ALA A 59 -30.92 -13.34 4.42
C ALA A 59 -30.13 -12.01 4.38
N LYS A 60 -30.65 -10.98 5.06
CA LYS A 60 -29.86 -9.79 5.41
C LYS A 60 -28.84 -10.23 6.46
N GLY A 61 -27.61 -10.52 6.04
CA GLY A 61 -26.53 -10.90 6.96
C GLY A 61 -25.20 -11.31 6.34
N GLY A 62 -24.91 -10.97 5.08
CA GLY A 62 -23.58 -11.20 4.51
C GLY A 62 -22.59 -10.14 4.96
N LYS A 63 -21.33 -10.53 5.25
CA LYS A 63 -20.21 -9.59 5.37
C LYS A 63 -20.13 -8.74 4.09
N LEU A 64 -19.92 -7.44 4.24
CA LEU A 64 -19.75 -6.52 3.12
C LEU A 64 -18.55 -6.97 2.27
N ASN A 65 -18.76 -7.12 0.96
CA ASN A 65 -17.68 -7.32 0.00
C ASN A 65 -18.07 -6.71 -1.35
N ARG A 66 -17.46 -5.58 -1.68
CA ARG A 66 -17.64 -4.85 -2.95
C ARG A 66 -16.38 -4.87 -3.82
N THR A 67 -15.54 -5.90 -3.70
CA THR A 67 -14.31 -6.04 -4.51
C THR A 67 -14.56 -6.55 -5.95
N ALA A 68 -15.79 -6.96 -6.26
CA ALA A 68 -16.15 -7.46 -7.60
C ALA A 68 -15.93 -6.38 -8.67
N GLY A 69 -15.16 -6.71 -9.72
CA GLY A 69 -14.88 -5.80 -10.83
C GLY A 69 -13.98 -4.59 -10.53
N THR A 70 -13.52 -4.41 -9.30
CA THR A 70 -12.72 -3.22 -8.92
C THR A 70 -11.21 -3.42 -9.07
N LYS A 71 -10.77 -4.66 -9.35
CA LYS A 71 -9.37 -5.09 -9.32
C LYS A 71 -8.68 -5.01 -7.94
N LEU A 72 -9.39 -4.52 -6.94
CA LEU A 72 -8.91 -4.48 -5.57
C LEU A 72 -8.87 -5.90 -4.99
N THR A 73 -7.76 -6.20 -4.37
CA THR A 73 -7.52 -7.43 -3.61
C THR A 73 -7.18 -7.09 -2.17
N VAL A 74 -7.46 -8.00 -1.23
CA VAL A 74 -7.14 -7.84 0.19
C VAL A 74 -6.49 -9.10 0.70
N SER A 75 -5.20 -9.01 1.04
CA SER A 75 -4.49 -10.11 1.70
C SER A 75 -4.66 -10.00 3.22
N THR A 76 -4.99 -11.11 3.87
CA THR A 76 -5.40 -11.12 5.28
C THR A 76 -4.33 -11.66 6.23
N GLY A 77 -3.15 -12.03 5.71
CA GLY A 77 -2.16 -12.80 6.46
C GLY A 77 -2.60 -14.24 6.76
N THR A 78 -3.66 -14.71 6.08
CA THR A 78 -4.12 -16.11 6.10
C THR A 78 -3.89 -16.75 4.74
N SER A 79 -4.38 -17.97 4.51
CA SER A 79 -4.31 -18.58 3.17
C SER A 79 -5.27 -17.98 2.15
N THR A 80 -6.12 -17.04 2.56
CA THR A 80 -7.16 -16.48 1.71
C THR A 80 -6.90 -15.03 1.33
N VAL A 81 -7.08 -14.75 0.05
CA VAL A 81 -7.09 -13.40 -0.53
C VAL A 81 -8.50 -13.09 -0.98
N LEU A 82 -9.03 -11.95 -0.53
CA LEU A 82 -10.29 -11.42 -1.05
C LEU A 82 -10.02 -10.77 -2.40
N MET A 83 -10.68 -11.22 -3.45
CA MET A 83 -10.56 -10.62 -4.77
C MET A 83 -11.81 -10.91 -5.61
N ASP A 84 -12.22 -9.94 -6.42
CA ASP A 84 -13.34 -10.08 -7.36
C ASP A 84 -14.63 -10.63 -6.72
N GLY A 85 -14.97 -10.14 -5.53
CA GLY A 85 -16.20 -10.52 -4.81
C GLY A 85 -16.14 -11.88 -4.10
N ARG A 86 -14.99 -12.56 -4.10
CA ARG A 86 -14.81 -13.90 -3.52
C ARG A 86 -13.53 -14.03 -2.71
N ALA A 87 -13.48 -15.02 -1.82
CA ALA A 87 -12.25 -15.44 -1.17
C ALA A 87 -11.57 -16.52 -2.02
N VAL A 88 -10.27 -16.39 -2.25
CA VAL A 88 -9.44 -17.32 -3.03
C VAL A 88 -8.41 -17.93 -2.10
N ASP A 89 -8.38 -19.25 -2.03
CA ASP A 89 -7.42 -19.99 -1.21
C ASP A 89 -6.13 -20.24 -1.99
N PHE A 90 -5.03 -19.67 -1.49
CA PHE A 90 -3.69 -19.84 -2.06
C PHE A 90 -3.00 -21.09 -1.53
N GLY A 91 -3.60 -21.80 -0.55
CA GLY A 91 -3.05 -23.01 0.04
C GLY A 91 -1.78 -22.77 0.90
N THR A 92 -1.41 -21.52 1.13
CA THR A 92 -0.34 -21.07 2.00
C THR A 92 -0.69 -19.68 2.54
N VAL A 93 -0.16 -19.30 3.70
CA VAL A 93 -0.33 -17.94 4.23
C VAL A 93 0.19 -16.92 3.21
N VAL A 94 -0.60 -15.87 2.97
CA VAL A 94 -0.28 -14.78 2.07
C VAL A 94 -0.19 -13.49 2.87
N ARG A 95 1.04 -13.01 3.06
CA ARG A 95 1.32 -11.70 3.65
C ARG A 95 1.89 -10.75 2.61
N ASP A 96 1.56 -9.48 2.79
CA ASP A 96 2.13 -8.36 2.05
C ASP A 96 2.03 -8.52 0.53
N LEU A 97 0.86 -8.94 0.04
CA LEU A 97 0.69 -9.30 -1.38
C LEU A 97 0.86 -8.08 -2.30
N ALA A 98 1.59 -8.27 -3.39
CA ALA A 98 1.69 -7.33 -4.52
C ALA A 98 1.50 -8.04 -5.86
N TRP A 99 0.92 -7.34 -6.84
CA TRP A 99 0.68 -7.86 -8.19
C TRP A 99 1.75 -7.38 -9.16
N SER A 100 2.12 -8.25 -10.11
CA SER A 100 2.89 -7.86 -11.27
C SER A 100 2.12 -6.81 -12.09
N PRO A 101 2.78 -5.91 -12.83
CA PRO A 101 2.10 -4.86 -13.60
C PRO A 101 1.09 -5.38 -14.63
N ASP A 102 1.27 -6.62 -15.11
CA ASP A 102 0.34 -7.28 -16.03
C ASP A 102 -0.80 -8.04 -15.31
N GLY A 103 -0.83 -7.99 -13.97
CA GLY A 103 -1.78 -8.64 -13.09
C GLY A 103 -1.72 -10.17 -13.12
N LYS A 104 -0.74 -10.80 -13.78
CA LYS A 104 -0.71 -12.26 -13.93
C LYS A 104 -0.06 -12.99 -12.78
N HIS A 105 0.80 -12.33 -12.02
CA HIS A 105 1.53 -12.96 -10.93
C HIS A 105 1.35 -12.18 -9.63
N ALA A 106 1.09 -12.89 -8.54
CA ALA A 106 1.21 -12.36 -7.19
C ALA A 106 2.63 -12.59 -6.68
N ALA A 107 3.18 -11.65 -5.92
CA ALA A 107 4.33 -11.84 -5.05
C ALA A 107 3.87 -11.64 -3.60
N PHE A 108 4.34 -12.47 -2.68
CA PHE A 108 3.94 -12.40 -1.28
C PHE A 108 4.98 -13.07 -0.37
N VAL A 109 4.86 -12.82 0.93
CA VAL A 109 5.62 -13.52 1.96
C VAL A 109 4.79 -14.69 2.51
N ASP A 110 5.33 -15.90 2.46
CA ASP A 110 4.64 -17.11 2.92
C ASP A 110 4.60 -17.22 4.46
N GLY A 111 3.96 -18.27 4.97
CA GLY A 111 3.89 -18.55 6.42
C GLY A 111 5.24 -18.89 7.07
N ASN A 112 6.26 -19.22 6.29
CA ASN A 112 7.63 -19.47 6.73
C ASN A 112 8.53 -18.23 6.61
N GLY A 113 8.02 -17.12 6.06
CA GLY A 113 8.78 -15.90 5.78
C GLY A 113 9.51 -15.89 4.44
N ASN A 114 9.32 -16.89 3.58
CA ASN A 114 9.92 -16.95 2.24
C ASN A 114 9.22 -15.98 1.28
N LEU A 115 9.97 -15.53 0.28
CA LEU A 115 9.41 -14.77 -0.83
C LEU A 115 8.95 -15.75 -1.92
N GLU A 116 7.65 -15.69 -2.24
CA GLU A 116 7.02 -16.56 -3.24
C GLU A 116 6.31 -15.74 -4.31
N THR A 117 6.16 -16.36 -5.49
CA THR A 117 5.23 -15.92 -6.53
C THR A 117 4.20 -16.99 -6.85
N SER A 118 3.04 -16.60 -7.37
CA SER A 118 2.00 -17.52 -7.83
C SER A 118 1.12 -16.91 -8.91
N ASP A 119 0.28 -17.74 -9.53
CA ASP A 119 -0.84 -17.27 -10.34
C ASP A 119 -1.97 -16.71 -9.45
N PRO A 120 -2.96 -15.99 -10.01
CA PRO A 120 -3.99 -15.30 -9.22
C PRO A 120 -4.98 -16.23 -8.53
N ASP A 121 -5.00 -17.51 -8.90
CA ASP A 121 -5.76 -18.57 -8.24
C ASP A 121 -4.95 -19.32 -7.17
N GLY A 122 -3.71 -18.90 -6.90
CA GLY A 122 -2.80 -19.53 -5.96
C GLY A 122 -2.06 -20.75 -6.50
N SER A 123 -2.26 -21.11 -7.78
CA SER A 123 -1.52 -22.17 -8.46
C SER A 123 -0.13 -21.70 -8.93
N HIS A 124 0.66 -22.63 -9.48
CA HIS A 124 2.02 -22.38 -9.99
C HIS A 124 2.96 -21.64 -9.03
N LYS A 125 2.84 -21.93 -7.72
CA LYS A 125 3.69 -21.33 -6.70
C LYS A 125 5.17 -21.62 -6.94
N THR A 126 5.99 -20.57 -6.84
CA THR A 126 7.44 -20.63 -6.97
C THR A 126 8.08 -19.91 -5.78
N VAL A 127 8.94 -20.62 -5.04
CA VAL A 127 9.80 -19.99 -4.03
C VAL A 127 10.92 -19.24 -4.75
N VAL A 128 10.84 -17.92 -4.76
CA VAL A 128 11.87 -17.04 -5.34
C VAL A 128 13.11 -17.09 -4.47
N ALA A 129 12.96 -16.85 -3.16
CA ALA A 129 14.05 -16.88 -2.21
C ALA A 129 13.57 -17.28 -0.81
N LYS A 130 14.47 -17.85 -0.01
CA LYS A 130 14.20 -18.22 1.39
C LYS A 130 14.79 -17.19 2.34
N ALA A 131 14.00 -16.77 3.32
CA ALA A 131 14.48 -15.83 4.34
C ALA A 131 15.55 -16.49 5.23
N PRO A 132 16.68 -15.81 5.48
CA PRO A 132 17.64 -16.24 6.49
C PRO A 132 17.00 -16.32 7.87
N SER A 133 17.49 -17.23 8.71
CA SER A 133 16.99 -17.36 10.08
C SER A 133 17.17 -16.06 10.88
N GLY A 134 16.10 -15.61 11.52
CA GLY A 134 16.09 -14.38 12.32
C GLY A 134 15.86 -13.09 11.51
N THR A 135 15.69 -13.19 10.19
CA THR A 135 15.32 -12.07 9.33
C THR A 135 13.83 -12.14 9.00
N THR A 136 13.14 -11.00 9.08
CA THR A 136 11.76 -10.85 8.61
C THR A 136 11.77 -10.14 7.27
N TRP A 137 11.13 -10.75 6.26
CA TRP A 137 10.88 -10.10 4.98
C TRP A 137 9.45 -9.58 4.91
N SER A 138 9.25 -8.46 4.23
CA SER A 138 7.93 -7.83 4.08
C SER A 138 7.86 -6.90 2.87
N HIS A 139 6.63 -6.54 2.49
CA HIS A 139 6.34 -5.56 1.44
C HIS A 139 7.08 -5.82 0.12
N PRO A 140 6.95 -7.01 -0.49
CA PRO A 140 7.42 -7.22 -1.84
C PRO A 140 6.70 -6.29 -2.82
N THR A 141 7.40 -5.80 -3.83
CA THR A 141 6.85 -5.07 -4.98
C THR A 141 7.59 -5.47 -6.25
N TRP A 142 6.92 -5.38 -7.39
CA TRP A 142 7.50 -5.73 -8.69
C TRP A 142 8.22 -4.54 -9.30
N GLN A 143 9.38 -4.81 -9.91
CA GLN A 143 10.10 -3.86 -10.76
C GLN A 143 10.44 -4.56 -12.08
N VAL A 144 9.96 -4.02 -13.20
CA VAL A 144 10.16 -4.58 -14.54
C VAL A 144 10.94 -3.61 -15.39
N PHE A 145 11.96 -4.12 -16.09
CA PHE A 145 12.76 -3.40 -17.06
C PHE A 145 12.52 -3.98 -18.45
N ASP A 146 12.26 -3.11 -19.41
CA ASP A 146 12.17 -3.48 -20.81
C ASP A 146 13.57 -3.66 -21.43
N ALA A 147 13.61 -4.33 -22.58
CA ALA A 147 14.86 -4.67 -23.26
C ALA A 147 15.64 -3.45 -23.76
N ASP A 148 15.00 -2.30 -23.91
CA ASP A 148 15.58 -1.03 -24.33
C ASP A 148 16.09 -0.16 -23.17
N GLU A 149 15.88 -0.58 -21.92
CA GLU A 149 16.43 0.11 -20.75
C GLU A 149 17.96 -0.08 -20.65
N PRO A 150 18.73 0.92 -20.16
CA PRO A 150 20.19 0.83 -20.04
C PRO A 150 20.69 -0.35 -19.20
N HIS A 151 19.84 -0.90 -18.33
CA HIS A 151 20.12 -2.02 -17.44
C HIS A 151 19.71 -3.38 -18.03
N GLY A 152 19.12 -3.38 -19.23
CA GLY A 152 18.62 -4.57 -19.91
C GLY A 152 17.28 -5.08 -19.36
N ALA A 153 16.66 -6.00 -20.10
CA ALA A 153 15.38 -6.59 -19.68
C ALA A 153 15.53 -7.40 -18.40
N GLY A 154 14.55 -7.29 -17.51
CA GLY A 154 14.50 -8.11 -16.30
C GLY A 154 13.25 -7.88 -15.46
N THR A 155 12.94 -8.86 -14.62
CA THR A 155 11.83 -8.78 -13.68
C THR A 155 12.38 -9.08 -12.29
N TYR A 156 12.21 -8.11 -11.40
CA TYR A 156 12.76 -8.13 -10.06
C TYR A 156 11.65 -7.93 -9.03
N LEU A 157 11.89 -8.46 -7.84
CA LEU A 157 11.13 -8.15 -6.65
C LEU A 157 12.01 -7.30 -5.73
N LEU A 158 11.49 -6.16 -5.33
CA LEU A 158 12.05 -5.36 -4.25
C LEU A 158 11.30 -5.68 -2.97
N PHE A 159 11.97 -5.71 -1.82
CA PHE A 159 11.31 -6.01 -0.55
C PHE A 159 12.11 -5.46 0.64
N THR A 160 11.47 -5.40 1.80
CA THR A 160 12.12 -5.01 3.06
C THR A 160 12.69 -6.23 3.76
N ALA A 161 13.92 -6.14 4.28
CA ALA A 161 14.51 -7.13 5.16
C ALA A 161 14.90 -6.51 6.51
N ASP A 162 14.45 -7.11 7.61
CA ASP A 162 14.75 -6.72 8.99
C ASP A 162 15.42 -7.87 9.74
N ASP A 163 16.69 -7.72 10.09
CA ASP A 163 17.46 -8.68 10.92
C ASP A 163 17.57 -8.24 12.41
N LYS A 164 16.75 -7.27 12.84
CA LYS A 164 16.74 -6.55 14.13
C LYS A 164 17.91 -5.61 14.36
N LYS A 165 18.96 -5.67 13.54
CA LYS A 165 20.11 -4.76 13.59
C LYS A 165 20.09 -3.79 12.42
N ASN A 166 19.68 -4.29 11.26
CA ASN A 166 19.62 -3.59 10.00
C ASN A 166 18.23 -3.77 9.40
N LEU A 167 17.62 -2.64 9.07
CA LEU A 167 16.43 -2.55 8.24
C LEU A 167 16.86 -1.97 6.90
N ARG A 168 16.64 -2.71 5.82
CA ARG A 168 17.08 -2.30 4.49
C ARG A 168 16.18 -2.84 3.39
N LEU A 169 16.32 -2.25 2.21
CA LEU A 169 15.71 -2.74 0.98
C LEU A 169 16.61 -3.79 0.34
N MET A 170 15.97 -4.78 -0.26
CA MET A 170 16.59 -5.86 -1.00
C MET A 170 15.99 -5.93 -2.41
N SER A 171 16.76 -6.42 -3.36
CA SER A 171 16.32 -6.77 -4.71
C SER A 171 16.64 -8.23 -5.00
N VAL A 172 15.80 -8.89 -5.78
CA VAL A 172 16.03 -10.25 -6.26
C VAL A 172 15.35 -10.46 -7.60
N GLU A 173 15.98 -11.17 -8.52
CA GLU A 173 15.33 -11.57 -9.78
C GLU A 173 14.15 -12.49 -9.48
N ALA A 174 13.01 -12.28 -10.15
CA ALA A 174 11.76 -13.01 -9.93
C ALA A 174 11.79 -14.43 -10.53
N LYS A 175 12.78 -15.23 -10.14
CA LYS A 175 12.97 -16.63 -10.55
C LYS A 175 13.23 -17.55 -9.35
N ALA A 176 12.97 -18.83 -9.55
CA ALA A 176 13.15 -19.84 -8.51
C ALA A 176 14.59 -19.88 -7.97
N GLY A 177 14.72 -19.80 -6.64
CA GLY A 177 16.01 -19.93 -5.95
C GLY A 177 17.02 -18.82 -6.25
N ALA A 178 16.57 -17.63 -6.63
CA ALA A 178 17.42 -16.48 -6.81
C ALA A 178 18.04 -16.01 -5.48
N ALA A 179 19.20 -15.35 -5.56
CA ALA A 179 19.91 -14.83 -4.40
C ALA A 179 19.59 -13.34 -4.25
N PRO A 180 18.95 -12.90 -3.14
CA PRO A 180 18.72 -11.48 -2.92
C PRO A 180 20.00 -10.72 -2.60
N GLU A 181 20.05 -9.48 -3.03
CA GLU A 181 21.12 -8.52 -2.75
C GLU A 181 20.56 -7.21 -2.19
N ALA A 182 21.39 -6.43 -1.51
CA ALA A 182 20.98 -5.15 -0.95
C ALA A 182 20.74 -4.15 -2.08
N LEU A 183 19.54 -3.56 -2.11
CA LEU A 183 19.22 -2.50 -3.08
C LEU A 183 20.03 -1.25 -2.71
N GLN A 184 20.87 -0.79 -3.63
CA GLN A 184 21.60 0.48 -3.48
C GLN A 184 20.67 1.61 -3.93
N VAL A 185 20.38 2.55 -3.03
CA VAL A 185 19.46 3.66 -3.31
C VAL A 185 20.17 5.00 -3.53
N GLY A 186 21.46 5.09 -3.17
CA GLY A 186 22.27 6.29 -3.30
C GLY A 186 23.37 6.20 -4.36
N ASP A 187 23.42 7.20 -5.25
CA ASP A 187 24.61 7.62 -6.02
C ASP A 187 24.48 9.11 -6.45
N SER A 188 23.53 9.89 -5.91
CA SER A 188 23.26 11.27 -6.35
C SER A 188 24.40 12.16 -5.91
N GLU A 189 25.03 12.86 -6.86
CA GLU A 189 25.93 13.97 -6.53
C GLU A 189 25.17 14.99 -5.66
N GLY A 190 25.45 15.00 -4.36
CA GLY A 190 25.04 16.05 -3.42
C GLY A 190 23.88 15.73 -2.46
N ALA A 191 23.09 14.67 -2.66
CA ALA A 191 22.01 14.29 -1.72
C ALA A 191 22.41 13.09 -0.87
N GLN A 192 22.39 13.25 0.46
CA GLN A 192 22.67 12.18 1.41
C GLN A 192 21.39 11.35 1.61
N ILE A 193 21.22 10.32 0.79
CA ILE A 193 20.13 9.34 0.91
C ILE A 193 20.51 8.33 2.01
N PRO A 194 19.62 8.02 2.97
CA PRO A 194 19.89 6.98 3.96
C PRO A 194 20.01 5.61 3.30
N GLU A 195 21.04 4.84 3.68
CA GLU A 195 21.21 3.44 3.23
C GLU A 195 20.61 2.42 4.23
N THR A 196 20.21 2.89 5.42
CA THR A 196 19.65 2.09 6.50
C THR A 196 18.36 2.69 7.02
N GLY A 197 17.48 1.86 7.57
CA GLY A 197 16.16 2.30 8.05
C GLY A 197 15.10 2.33 6.96
N ASN A 198 15.47 1.99 5.72
CA ASN A 198 14.59 1.97 4.57
C ASN A 198 13.66 0.75 4.60
N GLN A 199 12.38 1.00 4.37
CA GLN A 199 11.31 0.00 4.42
C GLN A 199 10.17 0.38 3.48
N TRP A 200 9.25 -0.55 3.28
CA TRP A 200 8.02 -0.34 2.52
C TRP A 200 8.29 0.14 1.09
N PRO A 201 9.11 -0.59 0.31
CA PRO A 201 9.32 -0.24 -1.08
C PRO A 201 8.00 -0.43 -1.84
N TYR A 202 7.74 0.47 -2.76
CA TYR A 202 6.69 0.34 -3.75
C TYR A 202 7.21 0.80 -5.10
N SER A 203 6.97 0.01 -6.14
CA SER A 203 7.25 0.37 -7.51
C SER A 203 5.96 0.18 -8.32
N ASN A 204 5.70 1.10 -9.25
CA ASN A 204 4.65 0.91 -10.26
C ASN A 204 5.03 -0.17 -11.30
N GLY A 205 6.24 -0.73 -11.16
CA GLY A 205 6.75 -1.82 -11.97
C GLY A 205 7.20 -1.42 -13.37
N LEU A 206 7.03 -0.16 -13.78
CA LEU A 206 7.46 0.36 -15.08
C LEU A 206 8.54 1.42 -14.90
N SER A 207 9.60 1.36 -15.71
CA SER A 207 10.66 2.37 -15.76
C SER A 207 11.49 2.53 -14.48
N GLY A 208 11.51 1.51 -13.61
CA GLY A 208 12.46 1.44 -12.49
C GLY A 208 12.21 2.44 -11.34
N MET A 209 11.09 3.17 -11.34
CA MET A 209 10.72 4.08 -10.26
C MET A 209 10.35 3.30 -9.00
N THR A 210 10.89 3.73 -7.86
CA THR A 210 10.65 3.14 -6.55
C THR A 210 10.45 4.26 -5.53
N VAL A 211 9.43 4.13 -4.69
CA VAL A 211 9.28 4.94 -3.47
C VAL A 211 9.44 4.05 -2.25
N TYR A 212 9.92 4.60 -1.15
CA TYR A 212 10.07 3.87 0.11
C TYR A 212 10.02 4.83 1.29
N ALA A 213 9.73 4.31 2.48
CA ALA A 213 9.77 5.07 3.72
C ALA A 213 11.10 4.82 4.46
N ASN A 214 11.58 5.81 5.18
CA ASN A 214 12.66 5.62 6.14
C ASN A 214 12.12 5.77 7.58
N LYS A 215 12.39 4.77 8.42
CA LYS A 215 11.87 4.74 9.79
C LYS A 215 12.54 5.73 10.74
N ASP A 216 13.77 6.14 10.44
CA ASP A 216 14.63 6.86 11.36
C ASP A 216 14.42 8.38 11.25
N ASP A 217 14.10 8.89 10.07
CA ASP A 217 13.78 10.30 9.82
C ASP A 217 12.30 10.56 9.49
N GLY A 218 11.50 9.52 9.27
CA GLY A 218 10.07 9.65 8.96
C GLY A 218 9.79 10.24 7.58
N GLN A 219 10.73 10.13 6.63
CA GLN A 219 10.57 10.61 5.27
C GLN A 219 10.16 9.49 4.31
N VAL A 220 9.44 9.88 3.27
CA VAL A 220 9.22 9.10 2.05
C VAL A 220 10.24 9.57 1.03
N TYR A 221 10.99 8.62 0.47
CA TYR A 221 11.98 8.83 -0.56
C TYR A 221 11.47 8.32 -1.90
N PHE A 222 11.90 8.98 -2.96
CA PHE A 222 11.81 8.51 -4.34
C PHE A 222 13.18 8.02 -4.80
N HIS A 223 13.25 7.01 -5.66
CA HIS A 223 14.46 6.52 -6.31
C HIS A 223 14.12 6.08 -7.74
N ASP A 224 14.88 6.58 -8.71
CA ASP A 224 14.75 6.21 -10.12
C ASP A 224 16.10 5.72 -10.65
N VAL A 225 16.15 4.43 -10.96
CA VAL A 225 17.35 3.74 -11.45
C VAL A 225 17.67 4.04 -12.92
N VAL A 226 16.69 4.52 -13.70
CA VAL A 226 16.85 4.82 -15.13
C VAL A 226 17.46 6.20 -15.34
N SER A 227 16.94 7.23 -14.66
CA SER A 227 17.38 8.61 -14.89
C SER A 227 18.77 8.93 -14.31
N ARG A 228 19.32 8.09 -13.42
CA ARG A 228 20.62 8.29 -12.72
C ARG A 228 20.74 9.61 -11.94
N THR A 229 19.74 10.47 -11.98
CA THR A 229 19.53 11.61 -11.09
C THR A 229 18.85 11.07 -9.85
N ASN A 230 19.69 10.64 -8.90
CA ASN A 230 19.22 9.84 -7.80
C ASN A 230 18.34 10.64 -6.85
N GLY A 231 17.46 9.87 -6.24
CA GLY A 231 16.34 10.24 -5.42
C GLY A 231 16.52 11.29 -4.33
N GLY A 232 15.43 11.57 -3.65
CA GLY A 232 15.41 12.46 -2.50
C GLY A 232 14.14 12.25 -1.68
N ALA A 233 14.10 12.90 -0.52
CA ALA A 233 12.88 12.98 0.27
C ALA A 233 11.83 13.77 -0.52
N VAL A 234 10.62 13.22 -0.65
CA VAL A 234 9.49 13.80 -1.40
C VAL A 234 8.31 14.15 -0.51
N ALA A 235 8.21 13.53 0.68
CA ALA A 235 7.18 13.83 1.66
C ALA A 235 7.59 13.36 3.06
N GLU A 236 7.05 14.00 4.09
CA GLU A 236 7.04 13.44 5.45
C GLU A 236 5.95 12.38 5.57
N GLY A 237 6.29 11.16 6.00
CA GLY A 237 5.32 10.09 6.17
C GLY A 237 5.90 8.70 6.06
N SER A 238 5.02 7.74 5.76
CA SER A 238 5.33 6.32 5.70
C SER A 238 4.40 5.58 4.73
N GLN A 239 4.66 4.29 4.52
CA GLN A 239 3.77 3.38 3.78
C GLN A 239 3.37 3.90 2.38
N PRO A 240 4.34 4.29 1.54
CA PRO A 240 4.03 4.89 0.26
C PRO A 240 3.49 3.88 -0.76
N ALA A 241 2.68 4.36 -1.69
CA ALA A 241 2.34 3.65 -2.92
C ALA A 241 2.34 4.61 -4.12
N LEU A 242 2.73 4.11 -5.30
CA LEU A 242 2.97 4.90 -6.51
C LEU A 242 2.02 4.48 -7.64
N ALA A 243 1.55 5.43 -8.43
CA ALA A 243 0.86 5.19 -9.71
C ALA A 243 1.83 5.29 -10.89
N ASP A 244 1.39 4.86 -12.07
CA ASP A 244 2.24 4.80 -13.28
C ASP A 244 2.85 6.16 -13.67
N GLU A 245 2.10 7.25 -13.48
CA GLU A 245 2.51 8.62 -13.83
C GLU A 245 3.24 9.35 -12.71
N GLY A 246 3.68 8.66 -11.64
CA GLY A 246 4.44 9.25 -10.53
C GLY A 246 3.60 9.86 -9.41
N ALA A 247 2.27 9.78 -9.48
CA ALA A 247 1.40 10.17 -8.37
C ALA A 247 1.60 9.24 -7.18
N LEU A 248 1.65 9.81 -5.97
CA LEU A 248 2.03 9.12 -4.74
C LEU A 248 0.90 9.22 -3.72
N VAL A 249 0.73 8.18 -2.91
CA VAL A 249 -0.01 8.24 -1.64
C VAL A 249 0.89 7.76 -0.52
N PHE A 250 0.67 8.27 0.67
CA PHE A 250 1.44 7.91 1.85
C PHE A 250 0.61 8.16 3.12
N VAL A 251 1.09 7.62 4.24
CA VAL A 251 0.50 7.77 5.56
C VAL A 251 1.29 8.78 6.37
N ARG A 252 0.62 9.75 6.97
CA ARG A 252 1.23 10.72 7.90
C ARG A 252 0.33 10.90 9.13
N SER A 253 0.95 11.07 10.29
CA SER A 253 0.21 11.40 11.51
C SER A 253 -0.34 12.83 11.43
N ALA A 254 -1.64 12.99 11.62
CA ALA A 254 -2.31 14.27 11.70
C ALA A 254 -3.41 14.19 12.77
N LYS A 255 -3.54 15.24 13.59
CA LYS A 255 -4.56 15.32 14.66
C LYS A 255 -4.60 14.10 15.61
N GLY A 256 -3.46 13.42 15.80
CA GLY A 256 -3.33 12.25 16.68
C GLY A 256 -3.70 10.91 16.04
N HIS A 257 -4.02 10.88 14.75
CA HIS A 257 -4.35 9.69 13.98
C HIS A 257 -3.51 9.56 12.72
N SER A 258 -3.43 8.35 12.18
CA SER A 258 -2.83 8.10 10.87
C SER A 258 -3.81 8.48 9.76
N HIS A 259 -3.40 9.44 8.94
CA HIS A 259 -4.15 9.94 7.79
C HIS A 259 -3.50 9.49 6.49
N VAL A 260 -4.31 9.32 5.45
CA VAL A 260 -3.83 9.02 4.09
C VAL A 260 -3.76 10.31 3.29
N PHE A 261 -2.61 10.59 2.71
CA PHE A 261 -2.38 11.75 1.85
C PHE A 261 -2.14 11.32 0.41
N ALA A 262 -2.58 12.14 -0.53
CA ALA A 262 -2.23 12.06 -1.95
C ALA A 262 -1.29 13.22 -2.32
N SER A 263 -0.30 12.93 -3.15
CA SER A 263 0.60 13.90 -3.78
C SER A 263 0.60 13.68 -5.30
N PRO A 264 0.18 14.66 -6.11
CA PRO A 264 0.35 14.63 -7.56
C PRO A 264 1.82 14.50 -7.98
N ALA A 265 2.07 14.08 -9.22
CA ALA A 265 3.41 13.79 -9.74
C ALA A 265 4.28 15.03 -10.08
N ASP A 266 3.66 16.20 -10.30
CA ASP A 266 4.32 17.41 -10.84
C ASP A 266 4.76 18.41 -9.75
N GLU A 267 5.26 19.60 -10.16
CA GLU A 267 5.74 20.77 -9.36
C GLU A 267 4.78 21.28 -8.25
N ASN A 268 3.65 20.63 -8.04
CA ASN A 268 2.69 20.87 -6.96
C ASN A 268 2.81 19.83 -5.83
N ALA A 269 3.99 19.27 -5.57
CA ALA A 269 4.21 18.39 -4.40
C ALA A 269 3.81 19.07 -3.07
N ASP A 270 3.75 20.41 -3.03
CA ASP A 270 3.21 21.21 -1.92
C ASP A 270 1.68 21.16 -1.79
N GLN A 271 0.96 20.64 -2.80
CA GLN A 271 -0.51 20.46 -2.80
C GLN A 271 -0.91 19.04 -2.37
N GLN A 272 -0.30 18.55 -1.29
CA GLN A 272 -0.71 17.28 -0.69
C GLN A 272 -2.17 17.40 -0.22
N ILE A 273 -2.99 16.42 -0.60
CA ILE A 273 -4.40 16.36 -0.23
C ILE A 273 -4.54 15.35 0.90
N ASP A 274 -5.04 15.78 2.06
CA ASP A 274 -5.51 14.87 3.10
C ASP A 274 -6.78 14.18 2.59
N LEU A 275 -6.71 12.88 2.32
CA LEU A 275 -7.85 12.09 1.85
C LEU A 275 -8.76 11.65 3.00
N THR A 276 -8.33 11.84 4.24
CA THR A 276 -9.03 11.45 5.45
C THR A 276 -9.04 12.59 6.49
N PRO A 277 -9.44 13.82 6.14
CA PRO A 277 -9.26 15.01 7.00
C PRO A 277 -10.04 14.98 8.31
N ASP A 278 -11.09 14.15 8.35
CA ASP A 278 -12.00 13.93 9.46
C ASP A 278 -11.76 12.58 10.17
N ALA A 279 -10.58 11.96 9.98
CA ALA A 279 -10.26 10.69 10.62
C ALA A 279 -10.28 10.82 12.16
N THR A 280 -11.00 9.89 12.80
CA THR A 280 -11.03 9.69 14.26
C THR A 280 -10.42 8.34 14.66
N VAL A 281 -9.81 7.65 13.70
CA VAL A 281 -9.17 6.34 13.80
C VAL A 281 -7.99 6.32 12.82
N ASP A 282 -7.09 5.36 13.00
CA ASP A 282 -5.94 5.22 12.13
C ASP A 282 -6.32 4.57 10.79
N TYR A 283 -5.93 5.23 9.70
CA TYR A 283 -5.95 4.68 8.35
C TYR A 283 -4.51 4.45 7.86
N THR A 284 -4.26 3.24 7.36
CA THR A 284 -2.92 2.77 7.02
C THR A 284 -2.94 1.99 5.71
N GLU A 285 -1.76 1.53 5.27
CA GLU A 285 -1.58 0.58 4.17
C GLU A 285 -2.29 1.03 2.87
N PRO A 286 -2.03 2.25 2.35
CA PRO A 286 -2.70 2.72 1.17
C PRO A 286 -2.17 2.03 -0.10
N ALA A 287 -3.04 1.88 -1.09
CA ALA A 287 -2.71 1.44 -2.44
C ALA A 287 -3.46 2.30 -3.46
N ILE A 288 -2.82 2.62 -4.59
CA ILE A 288 -3.44 3.38 -5.69
C ILE A 288 -3.75 2.43 -6.84
N SER A 289 -4.91 2.59 -7.47
CA SER A 289 -5.25 1.88 -8.71
C SER A 289 -4.28 2.25 -9.83
N HIS A 290 -3.98 1.35 -10.76
CA HIS A 290 -3.04 1.63 -11.86
C HIS A 290 -3.45 2.85 -12.71
N ASP A 291 -4.76 3.12 -12.81
CA ASP A 291 -5.26 4.32 -13.48
C ASP A 291 -5.11 5.63 -12.68
N GLY A 292 -4.56 5.58 -11.47
CA GLY A 292 -4.30 6.72 -10.59
C GLY A 292 -5.56 7.33 -9.96
N ARG A 293 -6.75 6.76 -10.16
CA ARG A 293 -8.02 7.43 -9.80
C ARG A 293 -8.54 7.08 -8.42
N THR A 294 -8.25 5.88 -7.92
CA THR A 294 -8.83 5.34 -6.70
C THR A 294 -7.73 4.97 -5.72
N VAL A 295 -7.89 5.41 -4.48
CA VAL A 295 -7.01 5.04 -3.36
C VAL A 295 -7.78 4.10 -2.46
N ALA A 296 -7.26 2.90 -2.24
CA ALA A 296 -7.73 1.97 -1.21
C ALA A 296 -6.82 2.09 0.02
N PHE A 297 -7.37 1.92 1.21
CA PHE A 297 -6.59 1.91 2.46
C PHE A 297 -7.29 1.10 3.54
N ARG A 298 -6.51 0.63 4.50
CA ARG A 298 -6.96 -0.14 5.65
C ARG A 298 -7.47 0.80 6.74
N GLY A 299 -8.66 0.52 7.25
CA GLY A 299 -9.16 1.04 8.51
C GLY A 299 -9.24 -0.06 9.58
N PRO A 300 -9.65 0.28 10.81
CA PRO A 300 -9.73 -0.68 11.91
C PRO A 300 -10.75 -1.80 11.68
N ASP A 301 -11.76 -1.57 10.84
CA ASP A 301 -12.89 -2.47 10.65
C ASP A 301 -13.09 -2.93 9.19
N GLY A 302 -12.17 -2.60 8.29
CA GLY A 302 -12.24 -3.04 6.89
C GLY A 302 -11.35 -2.26 5.95
N ILE A 303 -11.61 -2.38 4.65
CA ILE A 303 -10.96 -1.60 3.60
C ILE A 303 -11.91 -0.52 3.10
N TYR A 304 -11.35 0.67 2.93
CA TYR A 304 -12.03 1.84 2.42
C TYR A 304 -11.43 2.26 1.08
N THR A 305 -12.21 2.94 0.26
CA THR A 305 -11.74 3.59 -0.96
C THR A 305 -12.18 5.04 -1.00
N VAL A 306 -11.37 5.89 -1.65
CA VAL A 306 -11.67 7.30 -1.92
C VAL A 306 -11.09 7.69 -3.28
N PRO A 307 -11.67 8.64 -4.01
CA PRO A 307 -11.01 9.20 -5.19
C PRO A 307 -9.67 9.84 -4.82
N PHE A 308 -8.67 9.73 -5.69
CA PHE A 308 -7.34 10.33 -5.49
C PHE A 308 -7.40 11.86 -5.29
N THR A 309 -8.42 12.51 -5.86
CA THR A 309 -8.69 13.94 -5.71
C THR A 309 -9.38 14.31 -4.39
N GLY A 310 -9.58 13.35 -3.48
CA GLY A 310 -10.35 13.50 -2.25
C GLY A 310 -11.84 13.18 -2.41
N GLY A 311 -12.56 13.23 -1.30
CA GLY A 311 -13.97 12.86 -1.21
C GLY A 311 -14.27 12.16 0.12
N LYS A 312 -15.47 11.60 0.26
CA LYS A 312 -15.82 10.80 1.43
C LYS A 312 -15.31 9.36 1.25
N PRO A 313 -14.49 8.81 2.17
CA PRO A 313 -14.14 7.39 2.15
C PRO A 313 -15.38 6.49 2.21
N GLU A 314 -15.40 5.47 1.35
CA GLU A 314 -16.44 4.45 1.32
C GLU A 314 -15.88 3.10 1.71
N LYS A 315 -16.54 2.42 2.65
CA LYS A 315 -16.18 1.06 3.04
C LYS A 315 -16.51 0.09 1.89
N VAL A 316 -15.52 -0.68 1.46
CA VAL A 316 -15.63 -1.66 0.37
C VAL A 316 -15.80 -3.08 0.91
N THR A 317 -15.19 -3.40 2.05
CA THR A 317 -15.30 -4.72 2.67
C THR A 317 -15.15 -4.65 4.19
N ASP A 318 -15.79 -5.57 4.91
CA ASP A 318 -15.57 -5.79 6.36
C ASP A 318 -14.30 -6.61 6.65
N THR A 319 -13.63 -7.10 5.61
CA THR A 319 -12.35 -7.80 5.75
C THR A 319 -11.24 -6.79 5.99
N VAL A 320 -10.52 -6.96 7.09
CA VAL A 320 -9.29 -6.20 7.40
C VAL A 320 -8.10 -6.94 6.80
N GLY A 321 -7.18 -6.21 6.18
CA GLY A 321 -5.97 -6.75 5.57
C GLY A 321 -5.21 -5.69 4.76
N LEU A 322 -4.20 -6.09 4.01
CA LEU A 322 -3.45 -5.22 3.12
C LEU A 322 -4.17 -5.13 1.76
N PRO A 323 -4.62 -3.93 1.32
CA PRO A 323 -5.17 -3.74 -0.02
C PRO A 323 -4.07 -3.71 -1.10
N ALA A 324 -4.35 -4.26 -2.27
CA ALA A 324 -3.50 -4.16 -3.46
C ALA A 324 -4.33 -4.21 -4.74
N TYR A 325 -3.91 -3.51 -5.79
CA TYR A 325 -4.57 -3.51 -7.11
C TYR A 325 -3.89 -4.47 -8.09
N ARG A 326 -4.70 -5.14 -8.92
CA ARG A 326 -4.32 -6.14 -9.92
C ARG A 326 -4.57 -5.71 -11.37
#